data_AF-A0A844H962-F1
#
_entry.id   AF-A0A844H962-F1
#
_cell.length_a   1.000
_cell.length_b   1.000
_cell.length_c   1.000
_cell.angle_alpha   90.00
_cell.angle_beta   90.00
_cell.angle_gamma   90.00
#
_symmetry.space_group_name_H-M   'P 1'
#
loop_
_entity.id
_entity.type
_entity.pdbx_description
1 polymer ?
#
loop_
_entity_poly.entity_id
_entity_poly.type
_entity_poly.pdbx_seq_one_letter_code
_entity_poly.pdbx_strand_id
1 'polypeptide(L)'
;MDRADRIGYWVSGAAHLGVLGFAILGGALFRPQPLEAVRMAEVSTMSEAEFQALASAAEGRAPLADVAATTPAQPKSPATEDRAGAPEAQSPPAPDEAAAELSAPARPEARPDLSDLQKAAPVEVATLAPQPEPPASADSAAARPASASRPQPARQTPAALAPVEPGSTLAPQASARPRGRPDGLAEA
;
A
#
# COMPACT_ATOMS: atom_id res chain seq x y z
N MET A 1 -43.08 -40.17 -28.37
CA MET A 1 -42.28 -38.97 -28.11
C MET A 1 -42.83 -37.86 -28.97
N ASP A 2 -43.26 -36.79 -28.31
CA ASP A 2 -43.81 -35.63 -29.01
C ASP A 2 -42.67 -34.80 -29.63
N ARG A 3 -43.01 -33.95 -30.60
CA ARG A 3 -42.03 -33.06 -31.26
C ARG A 3 -41.32 -32.16 -30.25
N ALA A 4 -42.07 -31.69 -29.25
CA ALA A 4 -41.56 -30.86 -28.17
C ALA A 4 -40.47 -31.60 -27.36
N ASP A 5 -40.69 -32.87 -27.02
CA ASP A 5 -39.72 -33.69 -26.28
C ASP A 5 -38.40 -33.80 -27.05
N ARG A 6 -38.48 -34.07 -28.36
CA ARG A 6 -37.30 -34.22 -29.22
C ARG A 6 -36.51 -32.90 -29.35
N ILE A 7 -37.20 -31.77 -29.41
CA ILE A 7 -36.57 -30.44 -29.42
C ILE A 7 -35.91 -30.19 -28.06
N GLY A 8 -36.58 -30.51 -26.95
CA GLY A 8 -36.03 -30.39 -25.61
C GLY A 8 -34.73 -31.15 -25.42
N TYR A 9 -34.65 -32.40 -25.90
CA TYR A 9 -33.41 -33.19 -25.86
C TYR A 9 -32.29 -32.57 -26.71
N TRP A 10 -32.62 -32.04 -27.89
CA TRP A 10 -31.65 -31.39 -28.77
C TRP A 10 -31.11 -30.09 -28.18
N VAL A 11 -31.98 -29.25 -27.63
CA VAL A 11 -31.59 -27.98 -26.99
C VAL A 11 -30.76 -28.25 -25.74
N SER A 12 -31.18 -29.20 -24.90
CA SER A 12 -30.42 -29.60 -23.72
C SER A 12 -29.05 -30.16 -24.10
N GLY A 13 -28.99 -31.04 -25.10
CA GLY A 13 -27.73 -31.60 -25.60
C GLY A 13 -26.79 -30.51 -26.13
N ALA A 14 -27.31 -29.59 -26.95
CA ALA A 14 -26.53 -28.47 -27.49
C ALA A 14 -26.04 -27.52 -26.39
N ALA A 15 -26.86 -27.25 -25.37
CA ALA A 15 -26.47 -26.42 -24.23
C ALA A 15 -25.32 -27.06 -23.45
N HIS A 16 -25.41 -28.35 -23.15
CA HIS A 16 -24.34 -29.06 -22.43
C HIS A 16 -23.06 -29.15 -23.25
N LEU A 17 -23.15 -29.46 -24.55
CA LEU A 17 -21.98 -29.45 -25.44
C LEU A 17 -21.35 -28.06 -25.52
N GLY A 18 -22.18 -27.01 -25.55
CA GLY A 18 -21.72 -25.62 -25.56
C GLY A 18 -20.93 -25.27 -24.30
N VAL A 19 -21.47 -25.61 -23.12
CA VAL A 19 -20.78 -25.37 -21.83
C VAL A 19 -19.47 -26.14 -21.74
N LEU A 20 -19.48 -27.42 -22.14
CA LEU A 20 -18.27 -28.25 -22.10
C LEU A 20 -17.21 -27.76 -23.11
N GLY A 21 -17.63 -27.41 -24.32
CA GLY A 21 -16.76 -26.81 -25.33
C GLY A 21 -16.16 -25.49 -24.88
N PHE A 22 -16.97 -24.63 -24.25
CA PHE A 22 -16.51 -23.37 -23.68
C PHE A 22 -15.48 -23.57 -22.57
N ALA A 23 -15.69 -24.54 -21.68
CA ALA A 23 -14.73 -24.84 -20.61
C ALA A 23 -13.39 -25.36 -21.17
N ILE A 24 -13.42 -26.22 -22.19
CA ILE A 24 -12.21 -26.74 -22.83
C ILE A 24 -11.46 -25.62 -23.55
N LEU A 25 -12.16 -24.84 -24.37
CA LEU A 25 -11.55 -23.77 -25.15
C LEU A 25 -11.08 -22.62 -24.25
N GLY A 26 -11.88 -22.24 -23.26
CA GLY A 26 -11.53 -21.26 -22.24
C GLY A 26 -10.33 -21.71 -21.40
N GLY A 27 -10.30 -22.97 -20.98
CA GLY A 27 -9.15 -23.53 -20.26
C GLY A 27 -7.87 -23.56 -21.11
N ALA A 28 -7.99 -23.76 -22.43
CA ALA A 28 -6.86 -23.72 -23.35
C ALA A 28 -6.36 -22.30 -23.63
N LEU A 29 -7.26 -21.33 -23.84
CA LEU A 29 -6.91 -19.93 -24.13
C LEU A 29 -6.42 -19.17 -22.88
N PHE A 30 -7.02 -19.44 -21.73
CA PHE A 30 -6.73 -18.74 -20.46
C PHE A 30 -5.92 -19.60 -19.50
N ARG A 31 -5.11 -20.52 -20.03
CA ARG A 31 -4.25 -21.37 -19.20
C ARG A 31 -3.30 -20.49 -18.39
N PRO A 32 -3.25 -20.61 -17.06
CA PRO A 32 -2.32 -19.84 -16.26
C PRO A 32 -0.90 -20.16 -16.72
N GLN A 33 -0.11 -19.11 -16.93
CA GLN A 33 1.33 -19.25 -17.13
C GLN A 33 1.89 -20.00 -15.92
N PRO A 34 2.73 -21.02 -16.11
CA PRO A 34 3.40 -21.66 -14.99
C PRO A 34 4.20 -20.56 -14.27
N LEU A 35 3.84 -20.31 -13.01
CA LEU A 35 4.60 -19.42 -12.15
C LEU A 35 6.01 -20.02 -12.06
N GLU A 36 7.00 -19.32 -12.61
CA GLU A 36 8.40 -19.70 -12.41
C GLU A 36 8.60 -19.78 -10.89
N ALA A 37 9.03 -20.94 -10.40
CA ALA A 37 9.23 -21.13 -8.96
C ALA A 37 10.15 -20.00 -8.49
N VAL A 38 9.68 -19.22 -7.52
CA VAL A 38 10.45 -18.09 -6.96
C VAL A 38 11.78 -18.65 -6.51
N ARG A 39 12.85 -18.29 -7.22
CA ARG A 39 14.20 -18.70 -6.86
C ARG A 39 14.61 -17.84 -5.68
N MET A 40 14.46 -18.40 -4.49
CA MET A 40 14.96 -17.79 -3.26
C MET A 40 16.48 -17.88 -3.30
N ALA A 41 17.16 -16.75 -3.37
CA ALA A 41 18.60 -16.69 -3.15
C ALA A 41 18.86 -16.82 -1.66
N GLU A 42 19.66 -17.81 -1.25
CA GLU A 42 20.12 -17.91 0.12
C GLU A 42 21.11 -16.77 0.37
N VAL A 43 20.67 -15.74 1.09
CA VAL A 43 21.53 -14.66 1.56
C VAL A 43 21.94 -15.00 2.99
N SER A 44 23.19 -15.47 3.15
CA SER A 44 23.81 -15.61 4.46
C SER A 44 24.61 -14.36 4.79
N THR A 45 24.43 -13.83 6.01
CA THR A 45 25.28 -12.76 6.53
C THR A 45 26.59 -13.35 7.02
N MET A 46 27.68 -13.19 6.25
CA MET A 46 29.02 -13.54 6.71
C MET A 46 29.55 -12.49 7.69
N SER A 47 30.40 -12.91 8.63
CA SER A 47 31.06 -11.96 9.52
C SER A 47 32.14 -11.16 8.77
N GLU A 48 32.45 -9.95 9.22
CA GLU A 48 33.49 -9.09 8.61
C GLU A 48 34.85 -9.80 8.53
N ALA A 49 35.20 -10.60 9.54
CA ALA A 49 36.44 -11.38 9.55
C ALA A 49 36.49 -12.43 8.44
N GLU A 50 35.34 -13.04 8.16
CA GLU A 50 35.18 -14.06 7.11
C GLU A 50 35.19 -13.42 5.71
N PHE A 51 34.59 -12.24 5.58
CA PHE A 51 34.70 -11.41 4.37
C PHE A 51 36.15 -11.03 4.08
N GLN A 52 36.88 -10.52 5.09
CA GLN A 52 38.28 -10.12 4.93
C GLN A 52 39.20 -11.31 4.61
N ALA A 53 38.91 -12.49 5.16
CA ALA A 53 39.61 -13.73 4.82
C ALA A 53 39.39 -14.13 3.36
N LEU A 54 38.16 -14.04 2.84
CA LEU A 54 37.88 -14.33 1.43
C LEU A 54 38.45 -13.25 0.49
N ALA A 55 38.37 -11.97 0.87
CA ALA A 55 38.91 -10.85 0.09
C ALA A 55 40.44 -10.94 -0.03
N SER A 56 41.15 -11.16 1.08
CA SER A 56 42.60 -11.35 1.07
C SER A 56 43.05 -12.60 0.30
N ALA A 57 42.24 -13.67 0.30
CA ALA A 57 42.51 -14.86 -0.51
C ALA A 57 42.25 -14.66 -2.02
N ALA A 58 41.47 -13.63 -2.38
CA ALA A 58 41.14 -13.25 -3.75
C ALA A 58 42.03 -12.12 -4.30
N GLU A 59 42.69 -11.34 -3.43
CA GLU A 59 43.66 -10.32 -3.83
C GLU A 59 44.74 -10.92 -4.74
N GLY A 60 44.80 -10.43 -5.97
CA GLY A 60 45.81 -10.83 -6.97
C GLY A 60 45.47 -12.07 -7.81
N ARG A 61 44.28 -12.67 -7.68
CA ARG A 61 43.94 -13.93 -8.40
C ARG A 61 43.10 -13.78 -9.67
N ALA A 62 42.65 -12.58 -10.02
CA ALA A 62 41.90 -12.35 -11.24
C ALA A 62 42.84 -11.95 -12.39
N PRO A 63 42.94 -12.72 -13.49
CA PRO A 63 43.54 -12.21 -14.72
C PRO A 63 42.63 -11.11 -15.25
N LEU A 64 43.02 -9.85 -15.04
CA LEU A 64 42.48 -8.72 -15.79
C LEU A 64 42.93 -8.91 -17.23
N ALA A 65 42.10 -9.54 -18.07
CA ALA A 65 42.36 -9.57 -19.49
C ALA A 65 42.38 -8.11 -20.01
N ASP A 66 43.41 -7.74 -20.77
CA ASP A 66 43.57 -6.40 -21.37
C ASP A 66 42.36 -5.93 -22.20
N VAL A 67 41.42 -6.84 -22.52
CA VAL A 67 40.15 -6.56 -23.19
C VAL A 67 39.16 -5.76 -22.32
N ALA A 68 39.32 -5.75 -20.99
CA ALA A 68 38.45 -5.01 -20.07
C ALA A 68 38.65 -3.47 -20.14
N ALA A 69 39.67 -2.99 -20.86
CA ALA A 69 39.89 -1.57 -21.11
C ALA A 69 38.95 -0.97 -22.19
N THR A 70 38.08 -1.76 -22.81
CA THR A 70 37.06 -1.24 -23.71
C THR A 70 35.84 -0.83 -22.90
N THR A 71 35.63 0.48 -22.75
CA THR A 71 34.38 1.02 -22.19
C THR A 71 33.20 0.44 -22.97
N PRO A 72 32.27 -0.30 -22.33
CA PRO A 72 31.10 -0.82 -23.01
C PRO A 72 30.30 0.36 -23.58
N ALA A 73 29.86 0.24 -24.83
CA ALA A 73 29.00 1.26 -25.41
C ALA A 73 27.72 1.37 -24.57
N GLN A 74 27.48 2.56 -24.01
CA GLN A 74 26.30 2.80 -23.20
C GLN A 74 25.06 2.65 -24.09
N PRO A 75 24.05 1.85 -23.69
CA PRO A 75 22.81 1.75 -24.45
C PRO A 75 22.17 3.13 -24.57
N LYS A 76 21.73 3.49 -25.79
CA LYS A 76 21.04 4.75 -26.03
C LYS A 76 19.75 4.79 -25.21
N SER A 77 19.46 5.93 -24.61
CA SER A 77 18.18 6.17 -23.94
C SER A 77 17.03 5.90 -24.92
N PRO A 78 15.96 5.20 -24.50
CA PRO A 78 14.78 5.03 -25.34
C PRO A 78 14.28 6.41 -25.79
N ALA A 79 13.94 6.55 -27.08
CA ALA A 79 13.30 7.76 -27.58
C ALA A 79 11.97 7.97 -26.83
N THR A 80 11.59 9.22 -26.59
CA THR A 80 10.45 9.67 -25.76
C THR A 80 9.08 9.40 -26.41
N GLU A 81 8.95 8.28 -27.12
CA GLU A 81 7.78 7.90 -27.91
C GLU A 81 6.77 7.10 -27.08
N ASP A 82 7.21 6.42 -26.02
CA ASP A 82 6.33 5.75 -25.05
C ASP A 82 5.91 6.71 -23.92
N ARG A 83 5.21 7.80 -24.27
CA ARG A 83 4.36 8.48 -23.29
C ARG A 83 3.00 7.78 -23.33
N ALA A 84 2.88 6.67 -22.61
CA ALA A 84 1.56 6.16 -22.24
C ALA A 84 0.78 7.35 -21.64
N GLY A 85 -0.40 7.63 -22.21
CA GLY A 85 -1.24 8.73 -21.77
C GLY A 85 -1.48 8.66 -20.26
N ALA A 86 -1.82 9.81 -19.65
CA ALA A 86 -2.18 9.83 -18.24
C ALA A 86 -3.26 8.77 -17.98
N PRO A 87 -3.14 7.97 -16.90
CA PRO A 87 -4.11 6.92 -16.61
C PRO A 87 -5.51 7.53 -16.54
N GLU A 88 -6.44 7.00 -17.34
CA GLU A 88 -7.83 7.43 -17.27
C GLU A 88 -8.39 7.10 -15.89
N ALA A 89 -9.08 8.07 -15.30
CA ALA A 89 -9.75 7.89 -14.02
C ALA A 89 -10.93 6.93 -14.21
N GLN A 90 -10.72 5.67 -13.83
CA GLN A 90 -11.80 4.68 -13.75
C GLN A 90 -12.55 4.89 -12.45
N SER A 91 -13.88 5.02 -12.53
CA SER A 91 -14.72 5.01 -11.34
C SER A 91 -14.80 3.59 -10.78
N PRO A 92 -14.80 3.42 -9.45
CA PRO A 92 -15.02 2.11 -8.86
C PRO A 92 -16.40 1.56 -9.28
N PRO A 93 -16.56 0.23 -9.36
CA PRO A 93 -17.86 -0.37 -9.62
C PRO A 93 -18.86 0.08 -8.56
N ALA A 94 -20.13 0.24 -8.96
CA ALA A 94 -21.20 0.55 -8.03
C ALA A 94 -21.29 -0.54 -6.95
N PRO A 95 -21.58 -0.17 -5.68
CA PRO A 95 -21.81 -1.15 -4.63
C PRO A 95 -22.93 -2.12 -5.04
N ASP A 96 -22.75 -3.40 -4.73
CA ASP A 96 -23.78 -4.39 -4.96
C ASP A 96 -24.96 -4.16 -3.99
N GLU A 97 -26.10 -3.70 -4.52
CA GLU A 97 -27.32 -3.50 -3.72
C GLU A 97 -27.91 -4.82 -3.20
N ALA A 98 -27.50 -5.96 -3.77
CA ALA A 98 -27.87 -7.29 -3.31
C ALA A 98 -26.81 -7.93 -2.41
N ALA A 99 -25.81 -7.17 -1.94
CA ALA A 99 -24.82 -7.67 -1.01
C ALA A 99 -25.51 -8.25 0.24
N ALA A 100 -25.33 -9.55 0.46
CA ALA A 100 -25.91 -10.23 1.61
C ALA A 100 -25.33 -9.64 2.90
N GLU A 101 -26.21 -9.24 3.82
CA GLU A 101 -25.78 -8.83 5.16
C GLU A 101 -25.15 -10.03 5.88
N LEU A 102 -23.90 -9.85 6.29
CA LEU A 102 -23.21 -10.85 7.11
C LEU A 102 -23.75 -10.78 8.54
N SER A 103 -24.18 -11.92 9.06
CA SER A 103 -24.54 -12.05 10.47
C SER A 103 -23.35 -11.72 11.36
N ALA A 104 -23.59 -10.92 12.40
CA ALA A 104 -22.58 -10.65 13.40
C ALA A 104 -22.13 -11.97 14.09
N PRO A 105 -20.83 -12.14 14.37
CA PRO A 105 -20.36 -13.32 15.09
C PRO A 105 -21.01 -13.37 16.47
N ALA A 106 -21.54 -14.55 16.83
CA ALA A 106 -22.26 -14.74 18.08
C ALA A 106 -21.40 -14.57 19.34
N ARG A 107 -20.06 -14.57 19.19
CA ARG A 107 -19.12 -14.41 20.29
C ARG A 107 -17.87 -13.68 19.83
N PRO A 108 -17.27 -12.84 20.68
CA PRO A 108 -15.92 -12.32 20.46
C PRO A 108 -14.90 -13.45 20.30
N GLU A 109 -13.91 -13.20 19.46
CA GLU A 109 -12.75 -14.08 19.29
C GLU A 109 -11.97 -14.22 20.60
N ALA A 110 -11.33 -15.37 20.80
CA ALA A 110 -10.47 -15.57 21.96
C ALA A 110 -9.27 -14.61 21.89
N ARG A 111 -8.87 -14.05 23.04
CA ARG A 111 -7.62 -13.28 23.11
C ARG A 111 -6.44 -14.22 22.79
N PRO A 112 -5.43 -13.75 22.04
CA PRO A 112 -4.20 -14.50 21.84
C PRO A 112 -3.62 -14.93 23.19
N ASP A 113 -3.20 -16.19 23.28
CA ASP A 113 -2.44 -16.67 24.44
C ASP A 113 -1.03 -16.11 24.34
N LEU A 114 -0.61 -15.38 25.37
CA LEU A 114 0.72 -14.78 25.49
C LEU A 114 1.53 -15.47 26.60
N SER A 115 1.09 -16.65 27.06
CA SER A 115 1.72 -17.38 28.16
C SER A 115 3.14 -17.88 27.82
N ASP A 116 3.45 -18.00 26.53
CA ASP A 116 4.75 -18.35 25.97
C ASP A 116 5.72 -17.15 25.89
N LEU A 117 5.21 -15.92 25.94
CA LEU A 117 6.04 -14.72 25.93
C LEU A 117 6.66 -14.46 27.30
N GLN A 118 7.94 -14.79 27.45
CA GLN A 118 8.72 -14.29 28.58
C GLN A 118 8.90 -12.77 28.45
N LYS A 119 8.60 -12.05 29.53
CA LYS A 119 8.92 -10.63 29.63
C LYS A 119 10.44 -10.47 29.64
N ALA A 120 11.00 -9.99 28.53
CA ALA A 120 12.43 -9.73 28.44
C ALA A 120 12.84 -8.68 29.48
N ALA A 121 13.97 -8.92 30.15
CA ALA A 121 14.59 -7.91 31.00
C ALA A 121 15.05 -6.73 30.12
N PRO A 122 14.93 -5.48 30.60
CA PRO A 122 15.50 -4.33 29.90
C PRO A 122 16.99 -4.56 29.68
N VAL A 123 17.43 -4.51 28.42
CA VAL A 123 18.85 -4.56 28.07
C VAL A 123 19.38 -3.14 28.20
N GLU A 124 20.33 -2.92 29.12
CA GLU A 124 21.07 -1.66 29.14
C GLU A 124 21.96 -1.58 27.89
N VAL A 125 21.56 -0.71 26.97
CA VAL A 125 22.37 -0.37 25.80
C VAL A 125 23.19 0.86 26.19
N ALA A 126 24.51 0.73 26.24
CA ALA A 126 25.41 1.85 26.45
C ALA A 126 25.34 2.77 25.22
N THR A 127 24.46 3.76 25.25
CA THR A 127 24.38 4.79 24.21
C THR A 127 25.30 5.94 24.58
N LEU A 128 26.13 6.40 23.65
CA LEU A 128 26.93 7.62 23.79
C LEU A 128 26.10 8.90 23.54
N ALA A 129 24.83 8.74 23.16
CA ALA A 129 23.93 9.86 22.93
C ALA A 129 23.50 10.50 24.26
N PRO A 130 23.34 11.83 24.32
CA PRO A 130 22.71 12.49 25.46
C PRO A 130 21.32 11.89 25.73
N GLN A 131 21.05 11.50 26.98
CA GLN A 131 19.72 11.01 27.33
C GLN A 131 18.72 12.17 27.23
N PRO A 132 17.54 11.94 26.61
CA PRO A 132 16.48 12.92 26.64
C PRO A 132 16.04 13.13 28.10
N GLU A 133 15.91 14.40 28.52
CA GLU A 133 15.31 14.70 29.82
C GLU A 133 13.90 14.10 29.86
N PRO A 134 13.54 13.38 30.94
CA PRO A 134 12.17 12.93 31.11
C PRO A 134 11.26 14.16 31.10
N PRO A 135 10.10 14.09 30.43
CA PRO A 135 9.13 15.18 30.48
C PRO A 135 8.81 15.45 31.95
N ALA A 136 8.87 16.72 32.36
CA ALA A 136 8.42 17.12 33.68
C ALA A 136 7.02 16.54 33.88
N SER A 137 6.84 15.74 34.95
CA SER A 137 5.54 15.22 35.34
C SER A 137 4.64 16.41 35.69
N ALA A 138 3.98 16.95 34.68
CA ALA A 138 2.80 17.74 34.86
C ALA A 138 1.70 16.74 35.24
N ASP A 139 1.59 16.46 36.54
CA ASP A 139 0.33 16.09 37.18
C ASP A 139 -0.65 17.29 37.08
N SER A 140 -0.91 17.71 35.84
CA SER A 140 -2.08 18.47 35.49
C SER A 140 -2.88 17.50 34.65
N ALA A 141 -3.79 16.79 35.31
CA ALA A 141 -4.93 16.21 34.63
C ALA A 141 -5.51 17.32 33.75
N ALA A 142 -5.24 17.24 32.44
CA ALA A 142 -5.80 18.17 31.48
C ALA A 142 -7.32 18.04 31.62
N ALA A 143 -7.94 19.05 32.24
CA ALA A 143 -9.37 19.09 32.39
C ALA A 143 -9.96 18.95 30.99
N ARG A 144 -10.77 17.90 30.77
CA ARG A 144 -11.52 17.74 29.52
C ARG A 144 -12.23 19.06 29.26
N PRO A 145 -12.09 19.66 28.06
CA PRO A 145 -12.86 20.84 27.74
C PRO A 145 -14.34 20.50 27.92
N ALA A 146 -15.01 21.28 28.77
CA ALA A 146 -16.45 21.15 28.95
C ALA A 146 -17.12 21.29 27.59
N SER A 147 -18.13 20.48 27.33
CA SER A 147 -18.93 20.52 26.11
C SER A 147 -19.58 21.90 26.00
N ALA A 148 -18.93 22.82 25.29
CA ALA A 148 -19.48 24.14 25.04
C ALA A 148 -20.70 23.95 24.13
N SER A 149 -21.88 24.28 24.65
CA SER A 149 -23.08 24.42 23.83
C SER A 149 -22.75 25.34 22.66
N ARG A 150 -22.92 24.82 21.45
CA ARG A 150 -22.61 25.50 20.19
C ARG A 150 -23.23 26.91 20.17
N PRO A 151 -22.43 27.98 20.03
CA PRO A 151 -22.96 29.32 19.87
C PRO A 151 -23.71 29.43 18.55
N GLN A 152 -24.93 29.96 18.64
CA GLN A 152 -25.73 30.36 17.49
C GLN A 152 -24.97 31.47 16.73
N PRO A 153 -24.81 31.40 15.40
CA PRO A 153 -23.97 32.34 14.69
C PRO A 153 -24.60 33.74 14.66
N ALA A 154 -24.05 34.65 15.45
CA ALA A 154 -24.28 36.09 15.31
C ALA A 154 -23.33 36.65 14.24
N ARG A 155 -23.84 37.57 13.40
CA ARG A 155 -23.09 38.25 12.34
C ARG A 155 -21.84 38.93 12.91
N GLN A 156 -20.69 38.64 12.31
CA GLN A 156 -19.39 39.18 12.73
C GLN A 156 -19.19 40.59 12.17
N THR A 157 -18.97 41.57 13.04
CA THR A 157 -18.17 42.78 12.75
C THR A 157 -16.69 42.46 12.99
N PRO A 158 -15.76 42.89 12.13
CA PRO A 158 -14.35 42.52 12.27
C PRO A 158 -13.69 43.34 13.38
N ALA A 159 -13.23 42.66 14.44
CA ALA A 159 -12.29 43.21 15.40
C ALA A 159 -10.85 43.11 14.85
N ALA A 160 -10.06 44.17 14.99
CA ALA A 160 -8.67 44.21 14.55
C ALA A 160 -7.81 43.22 15.36
N LEU A 161 -7.17 42.27 14.67
CA LEU A 161 -6.23 41.31 15.25
C LEU A 161 -4.83 41.93 15.31
N ALA A 162 -4.17 41.75 16.45
CA ALA A 162 -2.79 42.19 16.69
C ALA A 162 -1.77 41.47 15.76
N PRO A 163 -0.57 42.04 15.54
CA PRO A 163 0.42 41.47 14.63
C PRO A 163 0.93 40.11 15.12
N VAL A 164 0.88 39.11 14.25
CA VAL A 164 1.41 37.76 14.49
C VAL A 164 2.89 37.73 14.08
N GLU A 165 3.74 37.17 14.93
CA GLU A 165 5.19 36.95 14.73
C GLU A 165 5.52 36.30 13.37
N PRO A 166 6.69 36.59 12.77
CA PRO A 166 7.01 36.18 11.40
C PRO A 166 7.21 34.67 11.28
N GLY A 167 6.45 34.06 10.36
CA GLY A 167 6.51 32.63 10.06
C GLY A 167 7.86 32.18 9.47
N SER A 168 8.13 30.88 9.63
CA SER A 168 9.29 30.17 9.08
C SER A 168 9.57 30.49 7.61
N THR A 169 10.84 30.62 7.23
CA THR A 169 11.31 30.94 5.86
C THR A 169 10.95 29.87 4.82
N LEU A 170 10.60 28.66 5.25
CA LEU A 170 10.15 27.56 4.39
C LEU A 170 8.63 27.41 4.34
N ALA A 171 7.88 28.25 5.07
CA ALA A 171 6.43 28.20 5.03
C ALA A 171 5.92 28.77 3.70
N PRO A 172 5.02 28.06 2.99
CA PRO A 172 4.36 28.61 1.82
C PRO A 172 3.56 29.85 2.22
N GLN A 173 3.95 31.00 1.65
CA GLN A 173 3.41 32.33 1.98
C GLN A 173 1.93 32.49 1.62
N ALA A 174 1.40 31.65 0.74
CA ALA A 174 -0.02 31.61 0.41
C ALA A 174 -0.42 30.21 -0.07
N SER A 175 -1.43 29.61 0.56
CA SER A 175 -2.15 28.49 -0.05
C SER A 175 -3.29 29.05 -0.90
N ALA A 176 -3.35 28.67 -2.17
CA ALA A 176 -4.50 28.98 -3.01
C ALA A 176 -5.71 28.22 -2.46
N ARG A 177 -6.62 28.92 -1.78
CA ARG A 177 -7.93 28.34 -1.45
C ARG A 177 -8.65 27.99 -2.75
N PRO A 178 -9.20 26.77 -2.87
CA PRO A 178 -10.06 26.41 -3.99
C PRO A 178 -11.18 27.45 -4.12
N ARG A 179 -11.23 28.13 -5.26
CA ARG A 179 -12.34 29.03 -5.59
C ARG A 179 -13.44 28.19 -6.21
N GLY A 180 -14.46 27.87 -5.42
CA GLY A 180 -15.70 27.28 -5.91
C GLY A 180 -16.10 26.02 -5.17
N ARG A 181 -17.37 25.98 -4.78
CA ARG A 181 -18.09 24.74 -4.51
C ARG A 181 -18.25 24.04 -5.88
N PRO A 182 -17.90 22.76 -6.04
CA PRO A 182 -18.22 22.04 -7.27
C PRO A 182 -19.73 22.03 -7.44
N ASP A 183 -20.20 22.40 -8.64
CA ASP A 183 -21.62 22.33 -8.98
C ASP A 183 -22.10 20.87 -8.86
N GLY A 184 -23.23 20.65 -8.17
CA GLY A 184 -23.87 19.32 -8.08
C GLY A 184 -23.97 18.68 -6.68
N LEU A 185 -23.52 19.33 -5.61
CA LEU A 185 -23.79 18.84 -4.25
C LEU A 185 -25.21 19.23 -3.80
N ALA A 186 -26.16 18.30 -3.93
CA ALA A 186 -27.52 18.43 -3.39
C ALA A 186 -27.51 18.69 -1.87
N GLU A 187 -28.32 19.64 -1.43
CA GLU A 187 -28.54 19.88 0.00
C GLU A 187 -29.44 18.77 0.56
N ALA A 188 -29.05 18.21 1.70
CA ALA A 188 -29.82 17.24 2.47
C ALA A 188 -30.94 17.92 3.26
#